data_AF-S2YZF6-F1
#
_entry.id   AF-S2YZF6-F1
#
_cell.length_a   1.000
_cell.length_b   1.000
_cell.length_c   1.000
_cell.angle_alpha   90.00
_cell.angle_beta   90.00
_cell.angle_gamma   90.00
#
_symmetry.space_group_name_H-M   'P 1'
#
loop_
_entity.id
_entity.type
_entity.pdbx_description
1 polymer ?
#
loop_
_entity_poly.entity_id
_entity_poly.type
_entity_poly.pdbx_seq_one_letter_code
_entity_poly.pdbx_strand_id
1 'polypeptide(L)'
;MRRDSRLKTITEALQTGPGTNRRAVRIWGRASFAVEDDGGVGNVWTADVHDLAVHVYTRLYGRPDTTPEKSPVAQAEDAKRRRDLAGEIDVLMSASADLESAPWHPARPGDIVHLHYEAAGSEAAMGETYLVERGEHDGFFNLRLLAQSHPQGEKFEGSAGVFACEDRLNPLAEMWMEAGPHRLTIVRDGRVVYNGGAR
;
A
#
# COMPACT_ATOMS: atom_id res chain seq x y z
N MET A 1 3.01 0.34 -1.52
CA MET A 1 2.61 1.06 -2.77
C MET A 1 1.19 0.69 -3.21
N ARG A 2 0.20 1.60 -3.15
CA ARG A 2 -1.14 1.33 -3.72
C ARG A 2 -1.01 1.24 -5.24
N ARG A 3 -0.82 0.03 -5.80
CA ARG A 3 -0.96 -0.18 -7.25
C ARG A 3 -2.37 0.29 -7.60
N ASP A 4 -2.45 1.40 -8.34
CA ASP A 4 -3.72 1.94 -8.82
C ASP A 4 -4.56 0.78 -9.36
N SER A 5 -5.77 0.62 -8.83
CA SER A 5 -6.62 -0.53 -9.14
C SER A 5 -6.87 -0.64 -10.64
N ARG A 6 -6.87 0.48 -11.37
CA ARG A 6 -7.00 0.55 -12.83
C ARG A 6 -5.74 0.03 -13.50
N LEU A 7 -4.54 0.38 -13.03
CA LEU A 7 -3.28 -0.18 -13.54
C LEU A 7 -3.22 -1.70 -13.30
N LYS A 8 -3.67 -2.15 -12.12
CA LYS A 8 -3.79 -3.57 -11.81
C LYS A 8 -4.77 -4.26 -12.76
N THR A 9 -5.97 -3.72 -12.95
CA THR A 9 -6.98 -4.27 -13.87
C THR A 9 -6.48 -4.31 -15.31
N ILE A 10 -5.78 -3.27 -15.79
CA ILE A 10 -5.18 -3.27 -17.13
C ILE A 10 -4.11 -4.38 -17.22
N THR A 11 -3.26 -4.50 -16.22
CA THR A 11 -2.20 -5.54 -16.18
C THR A 11 -2.83 -6.94 -16.19
N GLU A 12 -3.82 -7.20 -15.35
CA GLU A 12 -4.52 -8.49 -15.27
C GLU A 12 -5.24 -8.80 -16.59
N ALA A 13 -5.97 -7.84 -17.16
CA ALA A 13 -6.65 -8.02 -18.45
C ALA A 13 -5.68 -8.36 -19.59
N LEU A 14 -4.49 -7.75 -19.59
CA LEU A 14 -3.44 -8.06 -20.56
C LEU A 14 -2.78 -9.44 -20.31
N GLN A 15 -2.76 -9.92 -19.07
CA GLN A 15 -2.26 -11.25 -18.71
C GLN A 15 -3.26 -12.38 -19.02
N THR A 16 -4.56 -12.12 -18.88
CA THR A 16 -5.64 -13.13 -19.01
C THR A 16 -6.29 -13.17 -20.40
N GLY A 17 -5.59 -12.70 -21.45
CA GLY A 17 -6.13 -12.70 -22.81
C GLY A 17 -6.67 -14.07 -23.25
N PRO A 18 -7.62 -14.11 -24.22
CA PRO A 18 -8.24 -15.34 -24.69
C PRO A 18 -7.19 -16.22 -25.40
N GLY A 19 -6.61 -17.17 -24.68
CA GLY A 19 -5.59 -18.09 -25.18
C GLY A 19 -4.50 -18.34 -24.14
N THR A 20 -4.63 -19.45 -23.42
CA THR A 20 -3.69 -19.87 -22.38
C THR A 20 -2.26 -20.03 -22.90
N ASN A 21 -1.30 -19.48 -22.14
CA ASN A 21 0.17 -19.52 -22.27
C ASN A 21 0.85 -18.53 -23.22
N ARG A 22 1.36 -17.41 -22.68
CA ARG A 22 2.81 -17.02 -22.72
C ARG A 22 3.09 -15.69 -22.02
N ARG A 23 4.29 -15.56 -21.44
CA ARG A 23 4.88 -14.37 -20.79
C ARG A 23 5.14 -13.17 -21.73
N ALA A 24 4.69 -13.19 -22.98
CA ALA A 24 4.93 -12.13 -23.96
C ALA A 24 3.64 -11.84 -24.72
N VAL A 25 3.05 -10.65 -24.48
CA VAL A 25 1.92 -10.15 -25.26
C VAL A 25 2.48 -9.51 -26.52
N ARG A 26 2.10 -10.03 -27.69
CA ARG A 26 2.39 -9.39 -28.98
C ARG A 26 1.16 -8.58 -29.39
N ILE A 27 1.27 -7.25 -29.37
CA ILE A 27 0.22 -6.37 -29.88
C ILE A 27 0.46 -6.08 -31.35
N TRP A 28 -0.59 -6.26 -32.14
CA TRP A 28 -0.65 -5.84 -33.52
C TRP A 28 -1.47 -4.56 -33.61
N GLY A 29 -0.84 -3.47 -34.06
CA GLY A 29 -1.52 -2.20 -34.33
C GLY A 29 -1.59 -1.94 -35.82
N ARG A 30 -2.79 -1.76 -36.36
CA ARG A 30 -3.02 -1.19 -37.69
C ARG A 30 -3.61 0.20 -37.51
N ALA A 31 -3.04 1.21 -38.16
CA ALA A 31 -3.64 2.54 -38.16
C ALA A 31 -5.03 2.46 -38.82
N SER A 32 -6.05 3.03 -38.19
CA SER A 32 -7.46 2.91 -38.58
C SER A 32 -7.78 3.46 -39.99
N PHE A 33 -6.86 4.21 -40.57
CA PHE A 33 -6.96 4.84 -41.89
C PHE A 33 -6.10 4.14 -42.97
N ALA A 34 -5.51 2.97 -42.68
CA ALA A 34 -4.79 2.18 -43.67
C ALA A 34 -5.76 1.41 -44.57
N VAL A 35 -6.24 2.09 -45.62
CA VAL A 35 -6.98 1.51 -46.75
C VAL A 35 -6.18 0.32 -47.31
N GLU A 36 -6.86 -0.81 -47.52
CA GLU A 36 -6.39 -2.03 -48.22
C GLU A 36 -5.66 -1.67 -49.53
N ASP A 37 -4.64 -2.35 -50.05
CA ASP A 37 -4.05 -3.66 -49.84
C ASP A 37 -2.65 -3.57 -50.50
N ASP A 38 -1.55 -3.57 -49.72
CA ASP A 38 -0.21 -3.82 -50.26
C ASP A 38 0.80 -3.99 -49.11
N GLY A 39 1.05 -5.25 -48.69
CA GLY A 39 2.20 -5.63 -47.87
C GLY A 39 2.48 -4.79 -46.61
N GLY A 40 1.45 -4.16 -46.03
CA GLY A 40 1.61 -3.02 -45.13
C GLY A 40 2.42 -3.37 -43.89
N VAL A 41 3.61 -2.79 -43.78
CA VAL A 41 4.49 -2.86 -42.62
C VAL A 41 3.81 -2.14 -41.46
N GLY A 42 2.94 -2.83 -40.75
CA GLY A 42 2.47 -2.40 -39.44
C GLY A 42 3.66 -2.31 -38.49
N ASN A 43 3.65 -1.33 -37.60
CA ASN A 43 4.65 -1.26 -36.54
C ASN A 43 4.41 -2.44 -35.59
N VAL A 44 5.24 -3.47 -35.72
CA VAL A 44 5.28 -4.59 -34.78
C VAL A 44 6.19 -4.15 -33.63
N TRP A 45 5.59 -4.10 -32.45
CA TRP A 45 6.26 -3.79 -31.20
C TRP A 45 6.03 -4.93 -30.22
N THR A 46 7.07 -5.23 -29.45
CA THR A 46 7.06 -6.22 -28.39
C THR A 46 7.45 -5.51 -27.11
N ALA A 47 6.63 -5.63 -26.08
CA ALA A 47 6.87 -5.06 -24.76
C ALA A 47 6.51 -6.09 -23.68
N ASP A 48 7.07 -5.92 -22.47
CA ASP A 48 6.58 -6.64 -21.30
C ASP A 48 5.13 -6.21 -21.00
N VAL A 49 4.33 -7.13 -20.43
CA VAL A 49 2.93 -6.85 -20.09
C VAL A 49 2.82 -5.69 -19.11
N HIS A 50 3.75 -5.58 -18.17
CA HIS A 50 3.79 -4.49 -17.23
C HIS A 50 4.08 -3.15 -17.92
N ASP A 51 5.09 -3.10 -18.80
CA ASP A 51 5.46 -1.88 -19.53
C ASP A 51 4.31 -1.40 -20.42
N LEU A 52 3.63 -2.34 -21.06
CA LEU A 52 2.44 -2.06 -21.84
C LEU A 52 1.29 -1.54 -20.97
N ALA A 53 1.05 -2.17 -19.82
CA ALA A 53 0.01 -1.73 -18.89
C ALA A 53 0.28 -0.31 -18.40
N VAL A 54 1.54 0.00 -18.06
CA VAL A 54 1.98 1.35 -17.67
C VAL A 54 1.81 2.33 -18.82
N HIS A 55 2.13 1.94 -20.06
CA HIS A 55 1.95 2.79 -21.24
C HIS A 55 0.47 3.14 -21.46
N VAL A 56 -0.41 2.12 -21.47
CA VAL A 56 -1.86 2.30 -21.62
C VAL A 56 -2.41 3.17 -20.49
N TYR A 57 -2.05 2.85 -19.24
CA TYR A 57 -2.45 3.63 -18.08
C TYR A 57 -2.00 5.09 -18.21
N THR A 58 -0.75 5.32 -18.60
CA THR A 58 -0.19 6.67 -18.75
C THR A 58 -0.93 7.49 -19.80
N ARG A 59 -1.32 6.85 -20.90
CA ARG A 59 -2.10 7.50 -21.97
C ARG A 59 -3.53 7.83 -21.55
N LEU A 60 -4.14 6.99 -20.72
CA LEU A 60 -5.54 7.16 -20.30
C LEU A 60 -5.69 8.06 -19.07
N TYR A 61 -4.76 7.99 -18.12
CA TYR A 61 -4.90 8.56 -16.78
C TYR A 61 -3.74 9.46 -16.35
N GLY A 62 -2.72 9.64 -17.21
CA GLY A 62 -1.48 10.32 -16.86
C GLY A 62 -0.47 9.40 -16.18
N ARG A 63 0.74 9.91 -15.94
CA ARG A 63 1.83 9.11 -15.35
C ARG A 63 1.38 8.61 -13.97
N PRO A 64 1.46 7.29 -13.70
CA PRO A 64 1.11 6.79 -12.37
C PRO A 64 1.98 7.51 -11.34
N ASP A 65 1.37 7.94 -10.24
CA ASP A 65 2.13 8.55 -9.16
C ASP A 65 3.01 7.45 -8.55
N THR A 66 4.29 7.48 -8.90
CA THR A 66 5.29 6.55 -8.40
C THR A 66 5.95 7.05 -7.14
N THR A 67 5.54 8.21 -6.62
CA THR A 67 6.07 8.74 -5.37
C THR A 67 5.61 7.80 -4.26
N PRO A 68 6.53 7.22 -3.46
CA PRO A 68 6.14 6.43 -2.31
C PRO A 68 5.22 7.29 -1.43
N GLU A 69 4.02 6.79 -1.13
CA GLU A 69 3.14 7.44 -0.16
C GLU A 69 3.94 7.62 1.14
N LYS A 70 3.95 8.85 1.66
CA LYS A 70 4.62 9.19 2.92
C LYS A 70 3.64 9.06 4.06
N SER A 71 4.12 8.69 5.25
CA SER A 71 3.30 8.75 6.44
C SER A 71 2.89 10.20 6.76
N PRO A 72 1.77 10.41 7.46
CA PRO A 72 1.38 11.73 7.94
C PRO A 72 2.51 12.48 8.63
N VAL A 73 3.26 11.82 9.52
CA VAL A 73 4.39 12.45 10.22
C VAL A 73 5.51 12.83 9.23
N ALA A 74 5.83 11.98 8.25
CA ALA A 74 6.83 12.32 7.24
C ALA A 74 6.40 13.49 6.33
N GLN A 75 5.11 13.60 6.02
CA GLN A 75 4.55 14.74 5.28
C GLN A 75 4.59 16.03 6.10
N ALA A 76 4.27 15.95 7.40
CA ALA A 76 4.34 17.07 8.33
C ALA A 76 5.79 17.57 8.50
N GLU A 77 6.76 16.66 8.66
CA GLU A 77 8.18 17.01 8.74
C GLU A 77 8.72 17.61 7.43
N ASP A 78 8.21 17.20 6.25
CA ASP A 78 8.50 17.88 4.99
C ASP A 78 7.98 19.33 4.97
N ALA A 79 6.74 19.57 5.42
CA ALA A 79 6.16 20.90 5.50
C ALA A 79 6.95 21.79 6.46
N LYS A 80 7.29 21.26 7.64
CA LYS A 80 8.14 21.92 8.64
C LYS A 80 9.52 22.28 8.10
N ARG A 81 10.18 21.39 7.35
CA ARG A 81 11.47 21.70 6.68
C ARG A 81 11.36 22.86 5.69
N ARG A 82 10.20 23.03 5.05
CA ARG A 82 9.89 24.17 4.17
C ARG A 82 9.40 25.41 4.92
N ARG A 83 9.31 25.35 6.25
CA ARG A 83 8.74 26.39 7.13
C ARG A 83 7.27 26.70 6.80
N ASP A 84 6.54 25.69 6.36
CA ASP A 84 5.12 25.74 6.03
C ASP A 84 4.29 25.21 7.21
N LEU A 85 4.04 26.09 8.19
CA LEU A 85 3.31 25.71 9.41
C LEU A 85 1.84 25.36 9.13
N ALA A 86 1.21 26.04 8.17
CA ALA A 86 -0.16 25.74 7.79
C ALA A 86 -0.24 24.34 7.17
N GLY A 87 0.66 24.00 6.25
CA GLY A 87 0.74 22.66 5.67
C GLY A 87 1.04 21.57 6.69
N GLU A 88 1.89 21.84 7.69
CA GLU A 88 2.15 20.91 8.80
C GLU A 88 0.88 20.61 9.60
N ILE A 89 0.15 21.65 10.02
CA ILE A 89 -1.11 21.51 10.78
C ILE A 89 -2.17 20.79 9.94
N ASP A 90 -2.35 21.20 8.68
CA ASP A 90 -3.36 20.62 7.79
C ASP A 90 -3.16 19.12 7.61
N VAL A 91 -1.91 18.68 7.40
CA VAL A 91 -1.56 17.25 7.25
C VAL A 91 -1.89 16.46 8.52
N LEU A 92 -1.54 16.98 9.69
CA LEU A 92 -1.79 16.28 10.96
C LEU A 92 -3.29 16.19 11.28
N MET A 93 -4.02 17.29 11.05
CA MET A 93 -5.46 17.34 11.28
C MET A 93 -6.22 16.45 10.29
N SER A 94 -5.85 16.45 9.01
CA SER A 94 -6.47 15.58 8.02
C SER A 94 -6.20 14.11 8.32
N ALA A 95 -4.98 13.76 8.73
CA ALA A 95 -4.63 12.39 9.07
C ALA A 95 -5.38 11.88 10.31
N SER A 96 -5.61 12.75 11.31
CA SER A 96 -6.46 12.45 12.46
C SER A 96 -7.92 12.23 12.06
N ALA A 97 -8.48 13.10 11.21
CA ALA A 97 -9.84 12.95 10.70
C ALA A 97 -9.99 11.68 9.84
N ASP A 98 -8.99 11.35 9.02
CA ASP A 98 -8.94 10.12 8.22
C ASP A 98 -8.89 8.88 9.10
N LEU A 99 -8.15 8.92 10.21
CA LEU A 99 -8.14 7.84 11.20
C LEU A 99 -9.54 7.63 11.80
N GLU A 100 -10.15 8.71 12.28
CA GLU A 100 -11.43 8.63 13.00
C GLU A 100 -12.59 8.20 12.09
N SER A 101 -12.49 8.52 10.79
CA SER A 101 -13.46 8.14 9.77
C SER A 101 -13.23 6.75 9.17
N ALA A 102 -12.12 6.09 9.51
CA ALA A 102 -11.78 4.80 8.93
C ALA A 102 -12.79 3.70 9.34
N PRO A 103 -13.15 2.76 8.45
CA PRO A 103 -14.22 1.78 8.68
C PRO A 103 -13.94 0.79 9.82
N TRP A 104 -12.68 0.68 10.23
CA TRP A 104 -12.26 -0.13 11.36
C TRP A 104 -12.35 0.63 12.69
N HIS A 105 -12.38 1.97 12.70
CA HIS A 105 -12.35 2.78 13.92
C HIS A 105 -13.71 2.79 14.64
N PRO A 106 -13.76 2.68 15.99
CA PRO A 106 -12.63 2.40 16.88
C PRO A 106 -12.15 0.94 16.77
N ALA A 107 -10.88 0.72 17.09
CA ALA A 107 -10.30 -0.63 17.18
C ALA A 107 -11.06 -1.49 18.20
N ARG A 108 -11.06 -2.81 17.98
CA ARG A 108 -11.77 -3.78 18.83
C ARG A 108 -10.83 -4.91 19.26
N PRO A 109 -11.01 -5.48 20.45
CA PRO A 109 -10.30 -6.69 20.84
C PRO A 109 -10.56 -7.80 19.82
N GLY A 110 -9.51 -8.49 19.39
CA GLY A 110 -9.57 -9.50 18.33
C GLY A 110 -9.24 -8.99 16.93
N ASP A 111 -9.14 -7.67 16.72
CA ASP A 111 -8.62 -7.14 15.46
C ASP A 111 -7.15 -7.56 15.28
N ILE A 112 -6.80 -7.99 14.07
CA ILE A 112 -5.44 -8.29 13.66
C ILE A 112 -4.96 -7.19 12.73
N VAL A 113 -3.79 -6.65 13.00
CA VAL A 113 -3.18 -5.58 12.21
C VAL A 113 -1.89 -6.06 11.61
N HIS A 114 -1.80 -6.06 10.29
CA HIS A 114 -0.57 -6.28 9.55
C HIS A 114 0.02 -4.94 9.13
N LEU A 115 1.29 -4.75 9.45
CA LEU A 115 2.09 -3.60 9.07
C LEU A 115 3.22 -4.08 8.15
N HIS A 116 3.40 -3.40 7.03
CA HIS A 116 4.47 -3.68 6.08
C HIS A 116 5.46 -2.52 6.01
N TYR A 117 6.74 -2.81 6.18
CA TYR A 117 7.85 -1.89 5.95
C TYR A 117 8.49 -2.21 4.61
N GLU A 118 8.45 -1.26 3.70
CA GLU A 118 9.15 -1.35 2.42
C GLU A 118 10.68 -1.33 2.66
N ALA A 119 11.45 -1.97 1.79
CA ALA A 119 12.91 -1.97 1.89
C ALA A 119 13.48 -0.54 1.84
N ALA A 120 14.46 -0.24 2.70
CA ALA A 120 15.07 1.08 2.82
C ALA A 120 16.60 0.97 2.93
N GLY A 121 17.32 1.45 1.92
CA GLY A 121 18.79 1.35 1.89
C GLY A 121 19.25 -0.11 1.88
N SER A 122 19.95 -0.53 2.94
CA SER A 122 20.40 -1.90 3.15
C SER A 122 19.40 -2.77 3.92
N GLU A 123 18.35 -2.17 4.48
CA GLU A 123 17.32 -2.90 5.21
C GLU A 123 16.35 -3.57 4.24
N ALA A 124 16.15 -4.88 4.40
CA ALA A 124 15.17 -5.61 3.61
C ALA A 124 13.75 -5.24 4.05
N ALA A 125 12.78 -5.49 3.17
CA ALA A 125 11.38 -5.36 3.53
C ALA A 125 11.05 -6.27 4.72
N MET A 126 10.24 -5.76 5.64
CA MET A 126 9.87 -6.43 6.89
C MET A 126 8.36 -6.26 7.11
N GLY A 127 7.78 -7.12 7.94
CA GLY A 127 6.38 -7.03 8.32
C GLY A 127 6.20 -7.36 9.79
N GLU A 128 5.23 -6.72 10.42
CA GLU A 128 4.80 -7.00 11.79
C GLU A 128 3.31 -7.29 11.79
N THR A 129 2.90 -8.25 12.61
CA THR A 129 1.49 -8.60 12.81
C THR A 129 1.17 -8.47 14.27
N TYR A 130 0.13 -7.71 14.58
CA TYR A 130 -0.30 -7.42 15.94
C TYR A 130 -1.73 -7.91 16.19
N LEU A 131 -2.02 -8.22 17.45
CA LEU A 131 -3.36 -8.45 17.98
C LEU A 131 -3.75 -7.28 18.87
N VAL A 132 -4.93 -6.72 18.63
CA VAL A 132 -5.57 -5.80 19.58
C VAL A 132 -6.22 -6.62 20.69
N GLU A 133 -5.83 -6.37 21.93
CA GLU A 133 -6.37 -7.01 23.12
C GLU A 133 -7.04 -5.98 24.03
N ARG A 134 -7.93 -6.44 24.93
CA ARG A 134 -8.49 -5.56 25.95
C ARG A 134 -7.37 -5.19 26.94
N GLY A 135 -7.29 -3.90 27.28
CA GLY A 135 -6.38 -3.38 28.30
C GLY A 135 -6.85 -3.66 29.72
N GLU A 136 -6.10 -3.18 30.71
CA GLU A 136 -6.46 -3.32 32.12
C GLU A 136 -7.62 -2.40 32.49
N HIS A 137 -7.67 -1.20 31.88
CA HIS A 137 -8.71 -0.21 32.11
C HIS A 137 -9.84 -0.31 31.07
N ASP A 138 -11.06 0.02 31.49
CA ASP A 138 -12.22 -0.03 30.60
C ASP A 138 -12.08 0.98 29.46
N GLY A 139 -12.30 0.53 28.23
CA GLY A 139 -12.10 1.31 27.01
C GLY A 139 -10.65 1.45 26.55
N PHE A 140 -9.67 0.86 27.26
CA PHE A 140 -8.26 0.82 26.84
C PHE A 140 -7.91 -0.53 26.20
N PHE A 141 -6.83 -0.53 25.43
CA PHE A 141 -6.41 -1.66 24.61
C PHE A 141 -4.90 -1.88 24.68
N ASN A 142 -4.49 -3.13 24.54
CA ASN A 142 -3.10 -3.51 24.32
C ASN A 142 -2.88 -3.83 22.84
N LEU A 143 -1.67 -3.60 22.35
CA LEU A 143 -1.24 -4.06 21.04
C LEU A 143 -0.08 -5.04 21.23
N ARG A 144 -0.34 -6.33 20.96
CA ARG A 144 0.64 -7.39 21.17
C ARG A 144 1.15 -7.93 19.85
N LEU A 145 2.47 -7.96 19.67
CA LEU A 145 3.08 -8.58 18.49
C LEU A 145 2.83 -10.09 18.48
N LEU A 146 2.33 -10.59 17.36
CA LEU A 146 2.12 -12.02 17.08
C LEU A 146 3.23 -12.60 16.20
N ALA A 147 3.65 -11.85 15.20
CA ALA A 147 4.64 -12.30 14.23
C ALA A 147 5.41 -11.12 13.64
N GLN A 148 6.67 -11.36 13.33
CA GLN A 148 7.53 -10.44 12.59
C GLN A 148 8.22 -11.23 11.48
N SER A 149 8.16 -10.75 10.24
CA SER A 149 8.88 -11.37 9.13
C SER A 149 10.24 -10.73 8.98
N HIS A 150 11.31 -11.45 9.33
CA HIS A 150 12.68 -11.02 9.08
C HIS A 150 13.27 -11.72 7.85
N PRO A 151 14.12 -11.05 7.06
CA PRO A 151 15.02 -11.75 6.16
C PRO A 151 15.89 -12.73 6.97
N GLN A 152 16.04 -13.96 6.47
CA GLN A 152 16.64 -15.10 7.18
C GLN A 152 17.91 -14.74 8.00
N GLY A 153 17.89 -15.00 9.31
CA GLY A 153 19.10 -15.09 10.14
C GLY A 153 19.01 -14.43 11.50
N GLU A 154 18.23 -13.36 11.63
CA GLU A 154 18.12 -12.62 12.89
C GLU A 154 16.82 -12.97 13.61
N LYS A 155 16.93 -13.84 14.62
CA LYS A 155 15.87 -13.97 15.62
C LYS A 155 16.03 -12.81 16.59
N PHE A 156 15.14 -11.84 16.52
CA PHE A 156 14.91 -10.91 17.62
C PHE A 156 14.14 -11.64 18.74
N GLU A 157 14.82 -12.51 19.48
CA GLU A 157 14.26 -13.01 20.74
C GLU A 157 14.08 -11.82 21.69
N GLY A 158 12.82 -11.52 22.03
CA GLY A 158 12.47 -10.44 22.97
C GLY A 158 12.07 -9.10 22.34
N SER A 159 11.94 -8.98 21.01
CA SER A 159 11.30 -7.79 20.44
C SER A 159 9.81 -7.80 20.74
N ALA A 160 9.33 -6.76 21.41
CA ALA A 160 7.88 -6.54 21.58
C ALA A 160 7.22 -6.05 20.28
N GLY A 161 8.00 -5.68 19.25
CA GLY A 161 7.52 -5.01 18.04
C GLY A 161 7.50 -3.49 18.23
N VAL A 162 7.68 -2.74 17.14
CA VAL A 162 7.88 -1.28 17.20
C VAL A 162 6.70 -0.55 17.83
N PHE A 163 5.48 -0.98 17.53
CA PHE A 163 4.24 -0.33 17.98
C PHE A 163 3.54 -1.06 19.13
N ALA A 164 4.15 -2.08 19.73
CA ALA A 164 3.51 -2.74 20.86
C ALA A 164 3.31 -1.77 22.02
N CYS A 165 2.13 -1.81 22.62
CA CYS A 165 1.77 -0.92 23.69
C CYS A 165 0.82 -1.59 24.66
N GLU A 166 0.82 -1.10 25.89
CA GLU A 166 -0.12 -1.50 26.93
C GLU A 166 -1.03 -0.31 27.23
N ASP A 167 -2.30 -0.64 27.43
CA ASP A 167 -3.32 0.23 28.00
C ASP A 167 -3.42 1.61 27.32
N ARG A 168 -3.76 1.59 26.03
CA ARG A 168 -3.99 2.79 25.19
C ARG A 168 -5.44 2.88 24.72
N LEU A 169 -6.02 4.08 24.74
CA LEU A 169 -7.37 4.34 24.20
C LEU A 169 -7.47 4.06 22.70
N ASN A 170 -6.43 4.39 21.95
CA ASN A 170 -6.35 4.16 20.51
C ASN A 170 -5.00 3.51 20.17
N PRO A 171 -4.90 2.17 20.23
CA PRO A 171 -3.63 1.46 20.09
C PRO A 171 -3.05 1.57 18.67
N LEU A 172 -3.83 2.03 17.68
CA LEU A 172 -3.41 2.14 16.29
C LEU A 172 -3.10 3.58 15.85
N ALA A 173 -3.29 4.58 16.72
CA ALA A 173 -3.07 5.98 16.36
C ALA A 173 -1.62 6.28 15.97
N GLU A 174 -0.67 5.86 16.80
CA GLU A 174 0.75 6.07 16.53
C GLU A 174 1.19 5.35 15.25
N MET A 175 0.78 4.10 15.08
CA MET A 175 1.06 3.32 13.86
C MET A 175 0.49 3.98 12.60
N TRP A 176 -0.74 4.49 12.65
CA TRP A 176 -1.36 5.20 11.54
C TRP A 176 -0.61 6.49 11.18
N MET A 177 -0.15 7.24 12.18
CA MET A 177 0.56 8.50 11.97
C MET A 177 2.01 8.32 11.52
N GLU A 178 2.73 7.37 12.12
CA GLU A 178 4.16 7.15 11.91
C GLU A 178 4.44 6.25 10.70
N ALA A 179 3.79 5.09 10.61
CA ALA A 179 3.96 4.18 9.48
C ALA A 179 3.11 4.62 8.28
N GLY A 180 1.94 5.19 8.54
CA GLY A 180 1.03 5.67 7.51
C GLY A 180 -0.05 4.65 7.15
N PRO A 181 -1.27 5.12 6.81
CA PRO A 181 -2.41 4.27 6.45
C PRO A 181 -2.11 3.27 5.34
N HIS A 182 -1.33 3.69 4.35
CA HIS A 182 -0.95 2.90 3.19
C HIS A 182 -0.11 1.64 3.51
N ARG A 183 0.42 1.52 4.73
CA ARG A 183 1.21 0.36 5.18
C ARG A 183 0.42 -0.62 6.03
N LEU A 184 -0.87 -0.37 6.25
CA LEU A 184 -1.70 -1.12 7.19
C LEU A 184 -2.72 -1.98 6.46
N THR A 185 -2.88 -3.20 6.95
CA THR A 185 -4.02 -4.08 6.63
C THR A 185 -4.65 -4.51 7.95
N ILE A 186 -5.95 -4.26 8.11
CA ILE A 186 -6.68 -4.59 9.34
C ILE A 186 -7.71 -5.66 9.03
N VAL A 187 -7.69 -6.72 9.83
CA VAL A 187 -8.58 -7.87 9.75
C VAL A 187 -9.43 -7.91 11.01
N ARG A 188 -10.74 -8.00 10.83
CA ARG A 188 -11.74 -8.15 11.90
C ARG A 188 -12.62 -9.34 11.57
N ASP A 189 -12.81 -10.24 12.53
CA ASP A 189 -13.63 -11.45 12.37
C ASP A 189 -13.26 -12.27 11.11
N GLY A 190 -11.95 -12.34 10.82
CA GLY A 190 -11.42 -13.04 9.64
C GLY A 190 -11.63 -12.34 8.30
N ARG A 191 -12.12 -11.09 8.29
CA ARG A 191 -12.33 -10.29 7.07
C ARG A 191 -11.45 -9.05 7.06
N VAL A 192 -10.87 -8.73 5.90
CA VAL A 192 -10.13 -7.47 5.72
C VAL A 192 -11.13 -6.31 5.73
N VAL A 193 -11.07 -5.47 6.76
CA VAL A 193 -11.92 -4.28 6.91
C VAL A 193 -11.18 -3.00 6.49
N TYR A 194 -9.86 -3.06 6.37
CA TYR A 194 -9.04 -1.99 5.82
C TYR A 194 -7.84 -2.56 5.09
N ASN A 195 -7.57 -2.03 3.90
CA ASN A 195 -6.45 -2.44 3.06
C ASN A 195 -5.75 -1.20 2.50
N GLY A 196 -4.76 -0.72 3.25
CA GLY A 196 -3.86 0.36 2.83
C GLY A 196 -2.86 -0.08 1.77
N GLY A 197 -2.62 -1.38 1.64
CA GLY A 197 -1.65 -1.94 0.70
C GLY A 197 -0.50 -2.70 1.36
N ALA A 198 -0.57 -2.97 2.67
CA ALA A 198 0.34 -3.90 3.33
C ALA A 198 0.20 -5.28 2.69
N ARG A 199 1.27 -5.79 2.08
CA ARG A 199 1.31 -7.09 1.39
C ARG A 199 2.63 -7.79 1.61
#